data_AF-A0A370AMM0-F1
#
_entry.id   AF-A0A370AMM0-F1
#
_cell.length_a   1.000
_cell.length_b   1.000
_cell.length_c   1.000
_cell.angle_alpha   90.00
_cell.angle_beta   90.00
_cell.angle_gamma   90.00
#
_symmetry.space_group_name_H-M   'P 1'
#
loop_
_entity.id
_entity.type
_entity.pdbx_description
1 polymer ?
#
loop_
_entity_poly.entity_id
_entity_poly.type
_entity_poly.pdbx_seq_one_letter_code
_entity_poly.pdbx_strand_id
1 'polypeptide(L)'
;MTELIIELRKFRIKKIRFSIILLLALLNFSCTNKQNENKKKIDVGNFRYELFDDLSDWVVSDISEYLEKNYLRILEDLQIKHIPKTTIKIWFNEENFLEIQEMSIGNRYPGSTGYINNNEICILYTGNNTAETALHEFAHLVSLKINPELDNNPRWLWEAIAIYESNCPRLEPSRFSQLSVENYPTLSDLNTDFNSSQTIYDIGYTLTEFILYKWD
;
A
#
# COMPACT_ATOMS: atom_id res chain seq x y z
N MET A 1 9.55 65.93 -25.16
CA MET A 1 8.90 64.74 -25.78
C MET A 1 9.39 63.43 -25.16
N THR A 2 10.67 63.34 -24.75
CA THR A 2 11.31 62.13 -24.19
C THR A 2 10.79 61.72 -22.81
N GLU A 3 10.49 62.67 -21.92
CA GLU A 3 10.02 62.35 -20.55
C GLU A 3 8.61 61.75 -20.51
N LEU A 4 7.70 62.22 -21.37
CA LEU A 4 6.33 61.70 -21.46
C LEU A 4 6.31 60.22 -21.88
N ILE A 5 7.23 59.82 -22.77
CA ILE A 5 7.37 58.44 -23.23
C ILE A 5 7.89 57.53 -22.10
N ILE A 6 8.77 58.04 -21.23
CA ILE A 6 9.32 57.30 -20.08
C ILE A 6 8.23 57.09 -19.01
N GLU A 7 7.44 58.12 -18.71
CA GLU A 7 6.28 58.04 -17.79
C GLU A 7 5.23 57.02 -18.27
N LEU A 8 4.85 57.07 -19.55
CA LEU A 8 3.89 56.13 -20.13
C LEU A 8 4.41 54.68 -20.11
N ARG A 9 5.72 54.46 -20.32
CA ARG A 9 6.35 53.13 -20.19
C ARG A 9 6.33 52.62 -18.75
N LYS A 10 6.62 53.46 -17.75
CA LYS A 10 6.55 53.09 -16.32
C LYS A 10 5.13 52.72 -15.91
N PHE A 11 4.12 53.47 -16.37
CA PHE A 11 2.71 53.18 -16.09
C PHE A 11 2.25 51.87 -16.72
N ARG A 12 2.65 51.60 -17.97
CA ARG A 12 2.36 50.34 -18.67
C ARG A 12 3.03 49.14 -18.01
N ILE A 13 4.27 49.27 -17.54
CA ILE A 13 4.99 48.22 -16.78
C ILE A 13 4.32 47.95 -15.43
N LYS A 14 3.87 48.99 -14.71
CA LYS A 14 3.13 48.82 -13.44
C LYS A 14 1.80 48.08 -13.65
N LYS A 15 1.03 48.40 -14.69
CA LYS A 15 -0.21 47.69 -15.03
C LYS A 15 0.06 46.22 -15.39
N ILE A 16 1.07 45.93 -16.20
CA ILE A 16 1.44 44.56 -16.56
C ILE A 16 1.86 43.75 -15.32
N ARG A 17 2.68 44.33 -14.43
CA ARG A 17 3.07 43.68 -13.17
C ARG A 17 1.87 43.41 -12.26
N PHE A 18 0.93 44.34 -12.15
CA PHE A 18 -0.29 44.16 -11.35
C PHE A 18 -1.18 43.04 -11.93
N SER A 19 -1.33 42.98 -13.26
CA SER A 19 -2.07 41.91 -13.94
C SER A 19 -1.42 40.53 -13.78
N ILE A 20 -0.09 40.44 -13.80
CA ILE A 20 0.63 39.17 -13.57
C ILE A 20 0.48 38.70 -12.12
N ILE A 21 0.57 39.61 -11.14
CA ILE A 21 0.38 39.28 -9.72
C ILE A 21 -1.06 38.79 -9.48
N LEU A 22 -2.06 39.41 -10.12
CA LEU A 22 -3.45 38.97 -10.02
C LEU A 22 -3.67 37.60 -10.67
N LEU A 23 -3.03 37.32 -11.82
CA LEU A 23 -3.08 36.00 -12.46
C LEU A 23 -2.43 34.90 -11.59
N LEU A 24 -1.28 35.20 -10.96
CA LEU A 24 -0.61 34.29 -10.03
C LEU A 24 -1.42 34.07 -8.75
N ALA A 25 -2.14 35.08 -8.26
CA ALA A 25 -3.05 34.94 -7.13
C ALA A 25 -4.27 34.07 -7.48
N LEU A 26 -4.80 34.18 -8.70
CA LEU A 26 -5.92 33.36 -9.19
C LEU A 26 -5.51 31.90 -9.48
N LEU A 27 -4.27 31.66 -9.92
CA LEU A 27 -3.73 30.30 -10.10
C LEU A 27 -3.52 29.56 -8.76
N ASN A 28 -3.28 30.27 -7.66
CA ASN A 28 -3.17 29.68 -6.33
C ASN A 28 -4.53 29.39 -5.66
N PHE A 29 -5.64 29.86 -6.23
CA PHE A 29 -7.00 29.64 -5.70
C PHE A 29 -7.75 28.48 -6.36
N SER A 30 -7.12 27.77 -7.31
CA SER A 30 -7.76 26.68 -8.05
C SER A 30 -6.97 25.36 -7.92
N CYS A 31 -6.74 24.91 -6.69
CA CYS A 31 -6.53 23.50 -6.33
C CYS A 31 -6.53 23.37 -4.79
N THR A 32 -7.60 23.78 -4.13
CA THR A 32 -7.90 23.21 -2.81
C THR A 32 -8.54 21.85 -3.06
N ASN A 33 -7.69 20.82 -3.02
CA ASN A 33 -8.10 19.43 -3.18
C ASN A 33 -9.25 19.12 -2.22
N LYS A 34 -10.41 18.87 -2.80
CA LYS A 34 -11.69 18.60 -2.13
C LYS A 34 -11.76 17.15 -1.61
N GLN A 35 -10.63 16.58 -1.19
CA GLN A 35 -10.50 15.16 -0.85
C GLN A 35 -10.54 14.88 0.67
N ASN A 36 -10.77 15.89 1.52
CA ASN A 36 -10.53 15.73 2.97
C ASN A 36 -11.78 15.77 3.88
N GLU A 37 -13.01 15.69 3.36
CA GLU A 37 -14.19 16.04 4.19
C GLU A 37 -15.13 14.92 4.66
N ASN A 38 -14.92 13.62 4.38
CA ASN A 38 -15.75 12.57 4.98
C ASN A 38 -15.00 11.25 5.25
N LYS A 39 -13.81 11.31 5.86
CA LYS A 39 -13.16 10.08 6.35
C LYS A 39 -13.77 9.65 7.67
N LYS A 40 -14.28 8.42 7.72
CA LYS A 40 -14.77 7.84 8.96
C LYS A 40 -13.66 7.07 9.66
N LYS A 41 -13.49 7.32 10.95
CA LYS A 41 -12.45 6.70 11.77
C LYS A 41 -13.07 5.77 12.81
N ILE A 42 -12.53 4.56 12.94
CA ILE A 42 -13.00 3.54 13.87
C ILE A 42 -11.77 2.93 14.55
N ASP A 43 -11.74 2.92 15.88
CA ASP A 43 -10.67 2.30 16.66
C ASP A 43 -11.15 0.95 17.21
N VAL A 44 -10.44 -0.14 16.89
CA VAL A 44 -10.75 -1.49 17.40
C VAL A 44 -9.44 -2.14 17.82
N GLY A 45 -9.29 -2.43 19.12
CA GLY A 45 -8.11 -3.08 19.69
C GLY A 45 -6.78 -2.44 19.27
N ASN A 46 -5.94 -3.23 18.61
CA ASN A 46 -4.60 -2.92 18.11
C ASN A 46 -4.61 -2.11 16.79
N PHE A 47 -5.78 -1.86 16.21
CA PHE A 47 -5.92 -1.24 14.89
C PHE A 47 -6.79 0.02 14.92
N ARG A 48 -6.54 0.90 13.95
CA ARG A 48 -7.41 2.03 13.60
C ARG A 48 -7.77 1.93 12.13
N TYR A 49 -9.05 2.10 11.80
CA TYR A 49 -9.57 2.07 10.45
C TYR A 49 -9.93 3.48 9.98
N GLU A 50 -9.51 3.84 8.78
CA GLU A 50 -9.96 5.03 8.06
C GLU A 50 -10.67 4.60 6.78
N LEU A 51 -11.97 4.90 6.68
CA LEU A 51 -12.82 4.50 5.56
C LEU A 51 -12.97 5.64 4.55
N PHE A 52 -12.79 5.31 3.27
CA PHE A 52 -12.92 6.21 2.13
C PHE A 52 -14.06 5.76 1.21
N ASP A 53 -14.41 6.59 0.22
CA ASP A 53 -15.40 6.27 -0.82
C ASP A 53 -16.79 5.87 -0.28
N ASP A 54 -17.23 6.54 0.80
CA ASP A 54 -18.51 6.28 1.48
C ASP A 54 -18.69 4.84 1.97
N LEU A 55 -17.58 4.13 2.24
CA LEU A 55 -17.60 2.82 2.90
C LEU A 55 -18.29 2.88 4.27
N SER A 56 -19.16 1.90 4.51
CA SER A 56 -19.90 1.75 5.76
C SER A 56 -19.13 0.92 6.78
N ASP A 57 -19.33 1.19 8.07
CA ASP A 57 -18.58 0.60 9.19
C ASP A 57 -18.62 -0.93 9.28
N TRP A 58 -19.65 -1.56 8.71
CA TRP A 58 -19.80 -3.01 8.77
C TRP A 58 -18.59 -3.72 8.16
N VAL A 59 -17.90 -3.11 7.20
CA VAL A 59 -16.68 -3.68 6.60
C VAL A 59 -15.55 -3.87 7.61
N VAL A 60 -15.55 -3.11 8.72
CA VAL A 60 -14.52 -3.21 9.75
C VAL A 60 -14.67 -4.47 10.59
N SER A 61 -15.88 -4.99 10.77
CA SER A 61 -16.13 -6.13 11.68
C SER A 61 -15.27 -7.33 11.30
N ASP A 62 -15.41 -7.82 10.07
CA ASP A 62 -14.72 -9.03 9.61
C ASP A 62 -13.20 -8.84 9.53
N ILE A 63 -12.76 -7.66 9.06
CA ILE A 63 -11.33 -7.34 8.95
C ILE A 63 -10.69 -7.28 10.35
N SER A 64 -11.35 -6.62 11.31
CA SER A 64 -10.83 -6.47 12.67
C SER A 64 -10.82 -7.79 13.43
N GLU A 65 -11.87 -8.61 13.33
CA GLU A 65 -11.90 -9.93 13.96
C GLU A 65 -10.77 -10.81 13.43
N TYR A 66 -10.56 -10.81 12.10
CA TYR A 66 -9.53 -11.63 11.47
C TYR A 66 -8.11 -11.20 11.86
N LEU A 67 -7.85 -9.89 11.89
CA LEU A 67 -6.55 -9.34 12.30
C LEU A 67 -6.27 -9.59 13.78
N GLU A 68 -7.21 -9.27 14.68
CA GLU A 68 -7.03 -9.44 16.12
C GLU A 68 -6.80 -10.90 16.51
N LYS A 69 -7.51 -11.82 15.84
CA LYS A 69 -7.34 -13.26 16.04
C LYS A 69 -5.91 -13.72 15.71
N ASN A 70 -5.24 -13.09 14.76
CA ASN A 70 -3.90 -13.49 14.29
C ASN A 70 -2.77 -12.60 14.82
N TYR A 71 -3.09 -11.46 15.45
CA TYR A 71 -2.12 -10.44 15.87
C TYR A 71 -0.97 -11.03 16.68
N LEU A 72 -1.29 -11.72 17.78
CA LEU A 72 -0.28 -12.30 18.67
C LEU A 72 0.52 -13.42 18.00
N ARG A 73 -0.13 -14.26 17.18
CA ARG A 73 0.55 -15.35 16.48
C ARG A 73 1.66 -14.82 15.58
N ILE A 74 1.36 -13.83 14.73
CA ILE A 74 2.35 -13.24 13.81
C ILE A 74 3.50 -12.56 14.57
N LEU A 75 3.19 -11.88 15.67
CA LEU A 75 4.20 -11.28 16.55
C LEU A 75 5.11 -12.34 17.17
N GLU A 76 4.56 -13.44 17.65
CA GLU A 76 5.29 -14.56 18.24
C GLU A 76 6.17 -15.28 17.20
N ASP A 77 5.59 -15.63 16.04
CA ASP A 77 6.28 -16.30 14.93
C ASP A 77 7.49 -15.46 14.46
N LEU A 78 7.31 -14.14 14.34
CA LEU A 78 8.35 -13.19 13.93
C LEU A 78 9.21 -12.65 15.10
N GLN A 79 9.02 -13.14 16.32
CA GLN A 79 9.74 -12.75 17.54
C GLN A 79 9.70 -11.24 17.85
N ILE A 80 8.62 -10.56 17.46
CA ILE A 80 8.38 -9.15 17.74
C ILE A 80 7.49 -9.01 18.97
N LYS A 81 7.96 -8.30 19.99
CA LYS A 81 7.21 -8.17 21.26
C LYS A 81 6.00 -7.25 21.17
N HIS A 82 6.10 -6.20 20.35
CA HIS A 82 5.10 -5.14 20.27
C HIS A 82 5.33 -4.28 19.03
N ILE A 83 4.24 -3.81 18.44
CA ILE A 83 4.24 -2.76 17.42
C ILE A 83 3.24 -1.66 17.79
N PRO A 84 3.46 -0.40 17.39
CA PRO A 84 2.46 0.65 17.58
C PRO A 84 1.12 0.27 16.95
N LYS A 85 0.03 0.88 17.45
CA LYS A 85 -1.30 0.76 16.84
C LYS A 85 -1.24 1.10 15.36
N THR A 86 -1.66 0.15 14.51
CA THR A 86 -1.56 0.24 13.06
C THR A 86 -2.80 0.90 12.48
N THR A 87 -2.60 1.86 11.56
CA THR A 87 -3.70 2.45 10.78
C THR A 87 -3.93 1.62 9.51
N ILE A 88 -5.18 1.28 9.23
CA ILE A 88 -5.66 0.59 8.04
C ILE A 88 -6.59 1.54 7.30
N LYS A 89 -6.19 1.93 6.10
CA LYS A 89 -6.96 2.80 5.21
C LYS A 89 -7.63 1.94 4.15
N ILE A 90 -8.95 2.10 3.99
CA ILE A 90 -9.74 1.23 3.12
C ILE A 90 -10.49 2.07 2.10
N TRP A 91 -10.28 1.77 0.83
CA TRP A 91 -10.97 2.36 -0.31
C TRP A 91 -11.94 1.35 -0.92
N PHE A 92 -13.03 1.83 -1.50
CA PHE A 92 -13.95 1.00 -2.29
C PHE A 92 -13.71 1.18 -3.79
N ASN A 93 -13.30 2.38 -4.19
CA ASN A 93 -13.06 2.69 -5.59
C ASN A 93 -11.61 2.33 -5.96
N GLU A 94 -11.46 1.39 -6.89
CA GLU A 94 -10.15 0.91 -7.37
C GLU A 94 -9.31 2.04 -7.98
N GLU A 95 -9.91 2.94 -8.76
CA GLU A 95 -9.16 4.04 -9.38
C GLU A 95 -8.61 4.99 -8.32
N ASN A 96 -9.41 5.38 -7.33
CA ASN A 96 -8.95 6.20 -6.21
C ASN A 96 -7.83 5.49 -5.44
N PHE A 97 -7.96 4.19 -5.20
CA PHE A 97 -6.93 3.37 -4.55
C PHE A 97 -5.61 3.39 -5.34
N LEU A 98 -5.67 3.15 -6.66
CA LEU A 98 -4.51 3.12 -7.54
C LEU A 98 -3.88 4.50 -7.74
N GLU A 99 -4.67 5.58 -7.79
CA GLU A 99 -4.17 6.95 -7.80
C GLU A 99 -3.38 7.26 -6.51
N ILE A 100 -3.93 6.92 -5.35
CA ILE A 100 -3.24 7.12 -4.07
C ILE A 100 -2.02 6.21 -3.94
N GLN A 101 -2.06 4.98 -4.47
CA GLN A 101 -0.88 4.10 -4.54
C GLN A 101 0.24 4.76 -5.35
N GLU A 102 -0.05 5.21 -6.57
CA GLU A 102 0.95 5.88 -7.42
C GLU A 102 1.52 7.14 -6.75
N MET A 103 0.66 7.95 -6.12
CA MET A 103 1.09 9.14 -5.40
C MET A 103 1.94 8.84 -4.16
N SER A 104 1.73 7.70 -3.50
CA SER A 104 2.37 7.37 -2.22
C SER A 104 3.67 6.59 -2.36
N ILE A 105 3.73 5.64 -3.30
CA ILE A 105 4.88 4.75 -3.50
C ILE A 105 5.52 4.89 -4.89
N GLY A 106 5.05 5.83 -5.70
CA GLY A 106 5.66 6.19 -6.99
C GLY A 106 5.37 5.22 -8.14
N ASN A 107 4.59 4.17 -7.90
CA ASN A 107 4.24 3.16 -8.89
C ASN A 107 2.77 2.78 -8.79
N ARG A 108 2.18 2.43 -9.94
CA ARG A 108 0.83 1.88 -10.05
C ARG A 108 0.91 0.37 -10.29
N TYR A 109 0.21 -0.42 -9.49
CA TYR A 109 0.14 -1.87 -9.58
C TYR A 109 -1.30 -2.33 -9.81
N PRO A 110 -1.81 -2.31 -11.05
CA PRO A 110 -3.16 -2.78 -11.35
C PRO A 110 -3.37 -4.23 -10.87
N GLY A 111 -4.48 -4.47 -10.18
CA GLY A 111 -4.78 -5.77 -9.57
C GLY A 111 -4.18 -5.99 -8.17
N SER A 112 -3.33 -5.09 -7.67
CA SER A 112 -3.00 -5.04 -6.24
C SER A 112 -4.24 -4.68 -5.43
N THR A 113 -4.43 -5.34 -4.29
CA THR A 113 -5.52 -5.06 -3.35
C THR A 113 -5.01 -4.52 -2.01
N GLY A 114 -3.69 -4.45 -1.83
CA GLY A 114 -3.03 -4.07 -0.59
C GLY A 114 -1.62 -3.54 -0.84
N TYR A 115 -1.19 -2.60 -0.01
CA TYR A 115 0.21 -2.19 0.11
C TYR A 115 0.43 -1.49 1.46
N ILE A 116 1.70 -1.32 1.82
CA ILE A 116 2.12 -0.50 2.97
C ILE A 116 2.62 0.87 2.52
N ASN A 117 2.30 1.90 3.30
CA ASN A 117 2.90 3.22 3.19
C ASN A 117 3.18 3.79 4.59
N ASN A 118 4.45 4.09 4.91
CA ASN A 118 4.85 4.78 6.14
C ASN A 118 4.30 4.18 7.47
N ASN A 119 4.29 2.85 7.60
CA ASN A 119 3.69 2.07 8.70
C ASN A 119 2.15 2.03 8.72
N GLU A 120 1.49 2.45 7.66
CA GLU A 120 0.05 2.31 7.47
C GLU A 120 -0.21 1.23 6.41
N ILE A 121 -1.31 0.51 6.59
CA ILE A 121 -1.81 -0.46 5.61
C ILE A 121 -2.85 0.24 4.74
N CYS A 122 -2.73 0.12 3.42
CA CYS A 122 -3.69 0.64 2.46
C CYS A 122 -4.35 -0.53 1.71
N ILE A 123 -5.67 -0.61 1.71
CA ILE A 123 -6.43 -1.74 1.17
C ILE A 123 -7.52 -1.27 0.20
N LEU A 124 -7.71 -2.03 -0.88
CA LEU A 124 -8.90 -2.00 -1.71
C LEU A 124 -9.91 -3.02 -1.19
N TYR A 125 -11.11 -2.56 -0.83
CA TYR A 125 -12.20 -3.43 -0.39
C TYR A 125 -12.72 -4.26 -1.57
N THR A 126 -12.53 -5.58 -1.49
CA THR A 126 -12.94 -6.54 -2.53
C THR A 126 -13.96 -7.58 -2.01
N GLY A 127 -14.56 -7.34 -0.85
CA GLY A 127 -15.43 -8.30 -0.17
C GLY A 127 -14.64 -9.26 0.70
N ASN A 128 -14.90 -10.56 0.56
CA ASN A 128 -14.42 -11.60 1.50
C ASN A 128 -12.89 -11.69 1.61
N ASN A 129 -12.14 -11.34 0.56
CA ASN A 129 -10.69 -11.44 0.56
C ASN A 129 -10.00 -10.28 1.31
N THR A 130 -10.75 -9.21 1.63
CA THR A 130 -10.19 -7.98 2.21
C THR A 130 -9.49 -8.23 3.56
N ALA A 131 -10.05 -9.13 4.37
CA ALA A 131 -9.47 -9.50 5.67
C ALA A 131 -8.13 -10.25 5.51
N GLU A 132 -8.03 -11.13 4.52
CA GLU A 132 -6.81 -11.86 4.19
C GLU A 132 -5.73 -10.92 3.66
N THR A 133 -6.09 -10.01 2.74
CA THR A 133 -5.17 -8.96 2.27
C THR A 133 -4.67 -8.10 3.42
N ALA A 134 -5.55 -7.65 4.33
CA ALA A 134 -5.13 -6.86 5.47
C ALA A 134 -4.15 -7.62 6.38
N LEU A 135 -4.33 -8.93 6.55
CA LEU A 135 -3.42 -9.77 7.32
C LEU A 135 -2.05 -9.96 6.62
N HIS A 136 -2.05 -10.11 5.29
CA HIS A 136 -0.84 -10.14 4.46
C HIS A 136 -0.02 -8.85 4.63
N GLU A 137 -0.66 -7.69 4.46
CA GLU A 137 0.01 -6.40 4.68
C GLU A 137 0.45 -6.18 6.13
N PHE A 138 -0.28 -6.75 7.09
CA PHE A 138 0.14 -6.70 8.49
C PHE A 138 1.44 -7.49 8.73
N ALA A 139 1.59 -8.68 8.14
CA ALA A 139 2.79 -9.48 8.25
C ALA A 139 4.03 -8.75 7.68
N HIS A 140 3.86 -8.04 6.57
CA HIS A 140 4.89 -7.16 6.03
C HIS A 140 5.32 -6.07 7.04
N LEU A 141 4.38 -5.38 7.70
CA LEU A 141 4.70 -4.37 8.71
C LEU A 141 5.49 -4.95 9.90
N VAL A 142 5.14 -6.15 10.35
CA VAL A 142 5.85 -6.84 11.43
C VAL A 142 7.25 -7.25 10.96
N SER A 143 7.39 -7.75 9.73
CA SER A 143 8.67 -8.14 9.12
C SER A 143 9.65 -6.97 9.04
N LEU A 144 9.17 -5.75 8.75
CA LEU A 144 9.99 -4.53 8.78
C LEU A 144 10.53 -4.17 10.16
N LYS A 145 9.98 -4.74 11.26
CA LYS A 145 10.55 -4.59 12.61
C LYS A 145 11.75 -5.50 12.85
N ILE A 146 11.87 -6.60 12.09
CA ILE A 146 13.06 -7.46 12.10
C ILE A 146 14.19 -6.75 11.35
N ASN A 147 13.91 -6.34 10.11
CA ASN A 147 14.86 -5.63 9.28
C ASN A 147 14.13 -4.64 8.35
N PRO A 148 14.32 -3.32 8.54
CA PRO A 148 13.71 -2.29 7.68
C PRO A 148 14.14 -2.36 6.21
N GLU A 149 15.25 -3.01 5.89
CA GLU A 149 15.75 -3.16 4.52
C GLU A 149 15.00 -4.23 3.71
N LEU A 150 14.08 -4.97 4.34
CA LEU A 150 13.28 -6.02 3.68
C LEU A 150 12.17 -5.48 2.77
N ASP A 151 11.89 -4.18 2.81
CA ASP A 151 10.83 -3.53 2.02
C ASP A 151 10.98 -3.84 0.53
N ASN A 152 10.16 -4.77 0.04
CA ASN A 152 10.21 -5.33 -1.31
C ASN A 152 11.64 -5.78 -1.76
N ASN A 153 12.51 -6.15 -0.83
CA ASN A 153 13.93 -6.43 -1.13
C ASN A 153 14.59 -7.48 -0.19
N PRO A 154 14.87 -8.71 -0.65
CA PRO A 154 14.45 -9.24 -1.96
C PRO A 154 12.95 -9.53 -1.96
N ARG A 155 12.27 -9.19 -3.06
CA ARG A 155 10.82 -9.40 -3.24
C ARG A 155 10.38 -10.82 -2.92
N TRP A 156 11.17 -11.84 -3.29
CA TRP A 156 10.80 -13.22 -3.00
C TRP A 156 10.62 -13.47 -1.50
N LEU A 157 11.51 -12.91 -0.67
CA LEU A 157 11.46 -13.11 0.78
C LEU A 157 10.37 -12.26 1.41
N TRP A 158 10.26 -11.01 0.95
CA TRP A 158 9.23 -10.06 1.34
C TRP A 158 7.83 -10.69 1.23
N GLU A 159 7.47 -11.19 0.05
CA GLU A 159 6.17 -11.80 -0.20
C GLU A 159 6.02 -13.17 0.48
N ALA A 160 7.06 -14.02 0.46
CA ALA A 160 6.97 -15.36 1.04
C ALA A 160 6.67 -15.34 2.56
N ILE A 161 7.23 -14.38 3.30
CA ILE A 161 6.91 -14.21 4.72
C ILE A 161 5.44 -13.82 4.88
N ALA A 162 4.96 -12.81 4.14
CA ALA A 162 3.58 -12.35 4.27
C ALA A 162 2.53 -13.38 3.85
N ILE A 163 2.81 -14.16 2.80
CA ILE A 163 1.95 -15.27 2.35
C ILE A 163 1.89 -16.36 3.42
N TYR A 164 3.03 -16.74 3.99
CA TYR A 164 3.10 -17.76 5.04
C TYR A 164 2.34 -17.31 6.29
N GLU A 165 2.63 -16.10 6.77
CA GLU A 165 2.01 -15.54 7.96
C GLU A 165 0.51 -15.28 7.79
N SER A 166 0.05 -14.87 6.60
CA SER A 166 -1.38 -14.67 6.36
C SER A 166 -2.14 -15.97 6.08
N ASN A 167 -1.43 -17.08 5.83
CA ASN A 167 -1.96 -18.32 5.26
C ASN A 167 -2.70 -18.11 3.92
N CYS A 168 -2.43 -17.02 3.19
CA CYS A 168 -3.10 -16.73 1.94
C CYS A 168 -2.13 -16.21 0.85
N PRO A 169 -2.12 -16.83 -0.35
CA PRO A 169 -2.82 -18.06 -0.68
C PRO A 169 -2.01 -19.28 -0.19
N ARG A 170 -2.66 -20.21 0.52
CA ARG A 170 -2.10 -21.54 0.79
C ARG A 170 -2.47 -22.48 -0.36
N LEU A 171 -1.56 -22.63 -1.32
CA LEU A 171 -1.77 -23.46 -2.50
C LEU A 171 -0.94 -24.74 -2.42
N GLU A 172 -1.58 -25.87 -2.72
CA GLU A 172 -0.87 -27.14 -2.84
C GLU A 172 0.08 -27.12 -4.04
N PRO A 173 1.36 -27.54 -3.90
CA PRO A 173 2.34 -27.52 -4.98
C PRO A 173 1.88 -28.25 -6.26
N SER A 174 1.06 -29.29 -6.10
CA SER A 174 0.49 -30.06 -7.21
C SER A 174 -0.49 -29.27 -8.08
N ARG A 175 -0.93 -28.08 -7.66
CA ARG A 175 -1.83 -27.21 -8.44
C ARG A 175 -1.08 -26.43 -9.53
N PHE A 176 0.26 -26.43 -9.50
CA PHE A 176 1.05 -25.67 -10.45
C PHE A 176 1.65 -26.61 -11.50
N SER A 177 0.95 -26.78 -12.62
CA SER A 177 1.46 -27.55 -13.77
C SER A 177 2.80 -27.02 -14.32
N GLN A 178 3.12 -25.77 -14.02
CA GLN A 178 4.35 -25.08 -14.36
C GLN A 178 5.54 -25.45 -13.46
N LEU A 179 5.29 -25.95 -12.24
CA LEU A 179 6.31 -26.46 -11.33
C LEU A 179 6.54 -27.94 -11.60
N SER A 180 7.39 -28.22 -12.59
CA SER A 180 7.91 -29.56 -12.82
C SER A 180 9.32 -29.67 -12.24
N VAL A 181 9.79 -30.91 -12.02
CA VAL A 181 11.15 -31.20 -11.52
C VAL A 181 12.24 -30.50 -12.36
N GLU A 182 11.95 -30.20 -13.63
CA GLU A 182 12.88 -29.58 -14.57
C GLU A 182 12.68 -28.06 -14.71
N ASN A 183 11.65 -27.48 -14.08
CA ASN A 183 11.24 -26.10 -14.32
C ASN A 183 10.79 -25.36 -13.04
N TYR A 184 11.57 -25.48 -11.97
CA TYR A 184 11.36 -24.64 -10.79
C TYR A 184 11.89 -23.21 -11.03
N PRO A 185 11.18 -22.16 -10.59
CA PRO A 185 11.68 -20.79 -10.69
C PRO A 185 12.91 -20.61 -9.81
N THR A 186 13.88 -19.85 -10.29
CA THR A 186 15.03 -19.41 -9.49
C THR A 186 14.61 -18.28 -8.54
N LEU A 187 15.39 -18.02 -7.48
CA LEU A 187 15.16 -16.83 -6.64
C LEU A 187 15.21 -15.51 -7.43
N SER A 188 15.96 -15.47 -8.53
CA SER A 188 15.99 -14.32 -9.43
C SER A 188 14.65 -14.15 -10.15
N ASP A 189 14.04 -15.24 -10.61
CA ASP A 189 12.73 -15.20 -11.26
C ASP A 189 11.65 -14.70 -10.28
N LEU A 190 11.73 -15.13 -9.02
CA LEU A 190 10.83 -14.71 -7.95
C LEU A 190 11.04 -13.26 -7.49
N ASN A 191 12.17 -12.64 -7.84
CA ASN A 191 12.48 -11.24 -7.57
C ASN A 191 12.03 -10.28 -8.70
N THR A 192 11.46 -10.80 -9.78
CA THR A 192 10.90 -10.01 -10.88
C THR A 192 9.83 -9.04 -10.37
N ASP A 193 9.56 -7.91 -11.03
CA ASP A 193 8.52 -6.94 -10.62
C ASP A 193 7.09 -7.53 -10.65
N PHE A 194 6.18 -6.98 -9.83
CA PHE A 194 4.78 -7.43 -9.73
C PHE A 194 4.06 -7.47 -11.08
N ASN A 195 4.24 -6.45 -11.92
CA ASN A 195 3.57 -6.38 -13.22
C ASN A 195 4.16 -7.36 -14.24
N SER A 196 5.35 -7.91 -13.95
CA SER A 196 6.05 -8.85 -14.83
C SER A 196 5.82 -10.31 -14.41
N SER A 197 5.73 -10.60 -13.11
CA SER A 197 5.44 -11.93 -12.61
C SER A 197 4.79 -11.91 -11.22
N GLN A 198 3.84 -12.83 -11.02
CA GLN A 198 3.17 -13.09 -9.74
C GLN A 198 3.49 -14.50 -9.19
N THR A 199 4.45 -15.22 -9.79
CA THR A 199 4.80 -16.60 -9.37
C THR A 199 5.16 -16.72 -7.90
N ILE A 200 5.68 -15.66 -7.27
CA ILE A 200 5.95 -15.69 -5.83
C ILE A 200 4.68 -15.87 -4.98
N TYR A 201 3.54 -15.32 -5.41
CA TYR A 201 2.26 -15.52 -4.72
C TYR A 201 1.77 -16.95 -4.82
N ASP A 202 2.13 -17.67 -5.88
CA ASP A 202 1.77 -19.07 -6.05
C ASP A 202 2.54 -19.98 -5.07
N ILE A 203 3.85 -19.73 -4.89
CA ILE A 203 4.75 -20.68 -4.22
C ILE A 203 5.29 -20.21 -2.87
N GLY A 204 5.05 -18.95 -2.49
CA GLY A 204 5.63 -18.33 -1.31
C GLY A 204 5.36 -19.12 -0.04
N TYR A 205 4.14 -19.65 0.13
CA TYR A 205 3.77 -20.47 1.27
C TYR A 205 4.64 -21.73 1.38
N THR A 206 4.71 -22.53 0.31
CA THR A 206 5.49 -23.78 0.29
C THR A 206 6.99 -23.51 0.38
N LEU A 207 7.48 -22.41 -0.20
CA LEU A 207 8.88 -22.02 -0.09
C LEU A 207 9.25 -21.76 1.39
N THR A 208 8.40 -21.02 2.11
CA THR A 208 8.60 -20.78 3.55
C THR A 208 8.48 -22.07 4.36
N GLU A 209 7.48 -22.92 4.10
CA GLU A 209 7.38 -24.26 4.74
C GLU A 209 8.65 -25.09 4.54
N PHE A 210 9.21 -25.08 3.32
CA PHE A 210 10.44 -25.80 3.02
C PHE A 210 11.63 -25.24 3.81
N ILE A 211 11.75 -23.91 3.91
CA ILE A 211 12.83 -23.27 4.67
C ILE A 211 12.73 -23.66 6.15
N LEU A 212 11.56 -23.50 6.76
CA LEU A 212 11.35 -23.87 8.16
C LEU A 212 11.65 -25.35 8.39
N TYR A 213 11.11 -26.24 7.54
CA TYR A 213 11.36 -27.67 7.65
C TYR A 213 12.86 -28.05 7.54
N LYS A 214 13.66 -27.29 6.81
CA LYS A 214 15.08 -27.59 6.57
C LYS A 214 16.02 -26.95 7.59
N TRP A 215 15.62 -25.84 8.20
CA TRP A 215 16.49 -25.01 9.03
C TRP A 215 15.97 -24.73 10.46
N ASP A 216 14.80 -25.27 10.84
CA ASP A 216 14.46 -25.51 12.26
C ASP A 216 15.35 -26.59 12.90
#